data_AF-A0AAD9LGK3-F1
#
_entry.id   AF-A0AAD9LGK3-F1
#
_cell.length_a   1.000
_cell.length_b   1.000
_cell.length_c   1.000
_cell.angle_alpha   90.00
_cell.angle_beta   90.00
_cell.angle_gamma   90.00
#
_symmetry.space_group_name_H-M   'P 1'
#
loop_
_entity.id
_entity.type
_entity.pdbx_description
1 polymer ?
#
loop_
_entity_poly.entity_id
_entity_poly.type
_entity_poly.pdbx_seq_one_letter_code
_entity_poly.pdbx_strand_id
1 'polypeptide(L)'
;MISECKSDENLAQVEKQVAQQCDKIEVRLDQLVESIQHQIKDQDLQFKSDRIQNDSKLVKLQQEMVQKVELLEVKMKESEKSTAIKEIPLATPEIQEREVDVIREELACDFQATIENRIGLLRQELLVAIGKKMCKSEIAKLLSRKMDAMDSWKQLAEKADNTRVEEVACALMDSIQRSQESAMDDIDRLRQLNDSKADTLDLVQVKHNMNSILSVAESIQHELSALQRVVNEKMTVADVKELLDSQLMMNGLQKAIKQVGSAASDEFTTKSQFETMNRQVKAITRQLRSEIYQARYIWKDGGPSAKQTIQWSSQVVNTNADIFLWQFGSDEVKLVLPGLYHLEAAFFTDYSPVIQVLVNGEPAAVQPTSKDLASSQSVVQRLRHSAGNVVGLAIDVFLALPARAVVALSYDIDEKAQGFLNLRKL
;
A
#
# COMPACT_ATOMS: atom_id res chain seq x y z
N MET A 1 -97.74 34.86 -8.12
CA MET A 1 -98.60 33.71 -7.76
C MET A 1 -98.46 32.48 -8.67
N ILE A 2 -98.92 32.42 -9.93
CA ILE A 2 -98.74 31.19 -10.75
C ILE A 2 -97.26 30.94 -11.14
N SER A 3 -96.45 31.99 -11.25
CA SER A 3 -95.01 31.89 -11.56
C SER A 3 -94.15 31.45 -10.38
N GLU A 4 -94.59 31.68 -9.13
CA GLU A 4 -93.84 31.28 -7.93
C GLU A 4 -94.01 29.78 -7.64
N CYS A 5 -95.20 29.23 -7.89
CA CYS A 5 -95.47 27.82 -7.65
C CYS A 5 -94.65 26.89 -8.57
N LYS A 6 -94.36 27.31 -9.81
CA LYS A 6 -93.47 26.57 -10.73
C LYS A 6 -91.98 26.65 -10.36
N SER A 7 -91.58 27.69 -9.63
CA SER A 7 -90.21 27.84 -9.13
C SER A 7 -89.92 26.78 -8.06
N ASP A 8 -90.87 26.59 -7.14
CA ASP A 8 -90.68 25.68 -6.00
C ASP A 8 -90.69 24.21 -6.41
N GLU A 9 -91.50 23.81 -7.40
CA GLU A 9 -91.46 22.45 -7.96
C GLU A 9 -90.13 22.13 -8.65
N ASN A 10 -89.56 23.10 -9.39
CA ASN A 10 -88.26 22.91 -10.03
C ASN A 10 -87.13 22.84 -9.00
N LEU A 11 -87.20 23.61 -7.92
CA LEU A 11 -86.23 23.57 -6.83
C LEU A 11 -86.24 22.21 -6.13
N ALA A 12 -87.43 21.70 -5.77
CA ALA A 12 -87.58 20.39 -5.14
C ALA A 12 -87.08 19.24 -6.04
N GLN A 13 -87.27 19.36 -7.36
CA GLN A 13 -86.74 18.38 -8.32
C GLN A 13 -85.21 18.41 -8.39
N VAL A 14 -84.60 19.59 -8.36
CA VAL A 14 -83.14 19.75 -8.34
C VAL A 14 -82.56 19.20 -7.04
N GLU A 15 -83.14 19.52 -5.88
CA GLU A 15 -82.70 19.00 -4.58
C GLU A 15 -82.73 17.46 -4.54
N LYS A 16 -83.82 16.86 -5.04
CA LYS A 16 -83.95 15.41 -5.15
C LYS A 16 -82.89 14.79 -6.07
N GLN A 17 -82.59 15.45 -7.19
CA GLN A 17 -81.57 14.99 -8.13
C GLN A 17 -80.15 15.11 -7.54
N VAL A 18 -79.87 16.17 -6.79
CA VAL A 18 -78.60 16.36 -6.08
C VAL A 18 -78.44 15.32 -4.97
N ALA A 19 -79.47 15.09 -4.15
CA ALA A 19 -79.45 14.05 -3.12
C ALA A 19 -79.16 12.66 -3.71
N GLN A 20 -79.84 12.30 -4.81
CA GLN A 20 -79.61 11.03 -5.49
C GLN A 20 -78.18 10.92 -6.08
N GLN A 21 -77.58 12.02 -6.52
CA GLN A 21 -76.18 12.04 -6.98
C GLN A 21 -75.21 11.89 -5.81
N CYS A 22 -75.48 12.52 -4.66
CA CYS A 22 -74.70 12.36 -3.44
C CYS A 22 -74.68 10.91 -2.97
N ASP A 23 -75.85 10.26 -2.87
CA ASP A 23 -75.96 8.85 -2.47
C ASP A 23 -75.17 7.94 -3.43
N LYS A 24 -75.21 8.23 -4.74
CA LYS A 24 -74.46 7.48 -5.75
C LYS A 24 -72.95 7.68 -5.64
N ILE A 25 -72.51 8.87 -5.25
CA ILE A 25 -71.09 9.17 -5.03
C ILE A 25 -70.61 8.48 -3.75
N GLU A 26 -71.40 8.47 -2.69
CA GLU A 26 -71.09 7.80 -1.43
C GLU A 26 -70.89 6.29 -1.63
N VAL A 27 -71.82 5.62 -2.32
CA VAL A 27 -71.68 4.19 -2.65
C VAL A 27 -70.44 3.91 -3.50
N ARG A 28 -70.07 4.81 -4.43
CA ARG A 28 -68.85 4.66 -5.23
C ARG A 28 -67.59 4.86 -4.41
N LEU A 29 -67.63 5.77 -3.42
CA LEU A 29 -66.52 6.00 -2.50
C LEU A 29 -66.30 4.78 -1.61
N ASP A 30 -67.35 4.19 -1.06
CA ASP A 30 -67.25 2.98 -0.24
C ASP A 30 -66.67 1.80 -1.04
N GLN A 31 -67.14 1.60 -2.27
CA GLN A 31 -66.58 0.59 -3.18
C GLN A 31 -65.10 0.82 -3.50
N LEU A 32 -64.70 2.09 -3.66
CA LEU A 32 -63.31 2.45 -3.90
C LEU A 32 -62.44 2.19 -2.67
N VAL A 33 -62.94 2.50 -1.47
CA VAL A 33 -62.25 2.25 -0.20
C VAL A 33 -62.04 0.75 0.00
N GLU A 34 -63.07 -0.07 -0.22
CA GLU A 34 -62.96 -1.54 -0.13
C GLU A 34 -61.96 -2.09 -1.15
N SER A 35 -62.00 -1.60 -2.39
CA SER A 35 -61.06 -2.00 -3.45
C SER A 35 -59.60 -1.66 -3.09
N ILE A 36 -59.35 -0.44 -2.59
CA ILE A 36 -58.01 -0.02 -2.16
C ILE A 36 -57.55 -0.84 -0.95
N GLN A 37 -58.45 -1.12 0.00
CA GLN A 37 -58.12 -1.91 1.18
C GLN A 37 -57.75 -3.36 0.82
N HIS A 38 -58.42 -3.96 -0.17
CA HIS A 38 -58.04 -5.26 -0.71
C HIS A 38 -56.67 -5.20 -1.39
N GLN A 39 -56.42 -4.19 -2.23
CA GLN A 39 -55.14 -4.04 -2.93
C GLN A 39 -53.96 -3.85 -1.96
N ILE A 40 -54.15 -3.12 -0.85
CA ILE A 40 -53.14 -2.96 0.19
C ILE A 40 -52.85 -4.29 0.89
N LYS A 41 -53.88 -5.09 1.19
CA LYS A 41 -53.69 -6.43 1.79
C LYS A 41 -52.94 -7.37 0.86
N ASP A 42 -53.24 -7.37 -0.43
CA ASP A 42 -52.53 -8.19 -1.41
C ASP A 42 -51.05 -7.80 -1.53
N GLN A 43 -50.76 -6.49 -1.54
CA GLN A 43 -49.39 -5.99 -1.56
C GLN A 43 -48.63 -6.35 -0.28
N ASP A 44 -49.26 -6.26 0.91
CA ASP A 44 -48.62 -6.68 2.17
C ASP A 44 -48.28 -8.17 2.19
N LEU A 45 -49.18 -9.03 1.68
CA LEU A 45 -48.91 -10.46 1.52
C LEU A 45 -47.77 -10.73 0.53
N GLN A 46 -47.71 -9.99 -0.58
CA GLN A 46 -46.63 -10.10 -1.55
C GLN A 46 -45.28 -9.69 -0.93
N PHE A 47 -45.21 -8.58 -0.21
CA PHE A 47 -44.00 -8.14 0.49
C PHE A 47 -43.52 -9.15 1.55
N LYS A 48 -44.45 -9.75 2.29
CA LYS A 48 -44.13 -10.82 3.26
C LYS A 48 -43.58 -12.05 2.55
N SER A 49 -44.14 -12.43 1.40
CA SER A 49 -43.64 -13.56 0.61
C SER A 49 -42.23 -13.31 0.06
N ASP A 50 -41.99 -12.13 -0.52
CA ASP A 50 -40.68 -11.75 -1.05
C ASP A 50 -39.62 -11.68 0.05
N ARG A 51 -39.98 -11.19 1.24
CA ARG A 51 -39.09 -11.16 2.40
C ARG A 51 -38.67 -12.57 2.83
N ILE A 52 -39.63 -13.49 2.98
CA ILE A 52 -39.34 -14.89 3.32
C ILE A 52 -38.44 -15.54 2.24
N GLN A 53 -38.70 -15.26 0.96
CA GLN A 53 -37.89 -15.78 -0.14
C GLN A 53 -36.45 -15.24 -0.07
N ASN A 54 -36.27 -13.96 0.22
CA ASN A 54 -34.94 -13.36 0.33
C ASN A 54 -34.17 -13.85 1.57
N ASP A 55 -34.84 -13.99 2.71
CA ASP A 55 -34.23 -14.56 3.93
C ASP A 55 -33.77 -16.01 3.67
N SER A 56 -34.55 -16.80 2.92
CA SER A 56 -34.14 -18.17 2.54
C SER A 56 -32.90 -18.20 1.63
N LYS A 57 -32.76 -17.24 0.70
CA LYS A 57 -31.58 -17.11 -0.17
C LYS A 57 -30.35 -16.70 0.64
N LEU A 58 -30.52 -15.82 1.62
CA LEU A 58 -29.45 -15.37 2.50
C LEU A 58 -28.90 -16.52 3.35
N VAL A 59 -29.79 -17.32 3.96
CA VAL A 59 -29.41 -18.51 4.74
C VAL A 59 -28.66 -19.52 3.84
N LYS A 60 -29.12 -19.72 2.60
CA LYS A 60 -28.43 -20.60 1.64
C LYS A 60 -27.02 -20.09 1.31
N LEU A 61 -26.86 -18.78 1.07
CA LEU A 61 -25.56 -18.17 0.79
C LEU A 61 -24.60 -18.30 1.98
N GLN A 62 -25.10 -18.11 3.20
CA GLN A 62 -24.33 -18.30 4.43
C GLN A 62 -23.85 -19.75 4.56
N GLN A 63 -24.73 -20.73 4.27
CA GLN A 63 -24.38 -22.14 4.31
C GLN A 63 -23.34 -22.52 3.24
N GLU A 64 -23.45 -21.99 2.03
CA GLU A 64 -22.45 -22.16 0.96
C GLU A 64 -21.08 -21.56 1.35
N MET A 65 -21.07 -20.42 2.05
CA MET A 65 -19.83 -19.81 2.56
C MET A 65 -19.17 -20.69 3.63
N VAL A 66 -19.95 -21.19 4.60
CA VAL A 66 -19.43 -22.07 5.66
C VAL A 66 -18.82 -23.34 5.05
N GLN A 67 -19.50 -23.98 4.09
CA GLN A 67 -18.97 -25.17 3.40
C GLN A 67 -17.67 -24.89 2.64
N LYS A 68 -17.54 -23.71 2.00
CA LYS A 68 -16.29 -23.33 1.32
C LYS A 68 -15.14 -23.10 2.29
N VAL A 69 -15.41 -22.50 3.45
CA VAL A 69 -14.40 -22.31 4.50
C VAL A 69 -13.93 -23.66 5.05
N GLU A 70 -14.86 -24.57 5.38
CA GLU A 70 -14.51 -25.92 5.83
C GLU A 70 -13.66 -26.69 4.80
N LEU A 71 -14.02 -26.59 3.51
CA LEU A 71 -13.25 -27.22 2.43
C LEU A 71 -11.82 -26.66 2.33
N LEU A 72 -11.65 -25.35 2.50
CA LEU A 72 -10.33 -24.70 2.46
C LEU A 72 -9.48 -25.09 3.68
N GLU A 73 -10.08 -25.20 4.87
CA GLU A 73 -9.39 -25.66 6.07
C GLU A 73 -8.87 -27.10 5.92
N VAL A 74 -9.67 -28.00 5.30
CA VAL A 74 -9.22 -29.37 5.02
C VAL A 74 -8.04 -29.38 4.05
N LYS A 75 -8.10 -28.59 2.96
CA LYS A 75 -7.00 -28.48 2.00
C LYS A 75 -5.73 -27.92 2.62
N MET A 76 -5.83 -26.96 3.53
CA MET A 76 -4.68 -26.45 4.27
C MET A 76 -4.03 -27.53 5.13
N LYS A 77 -4.83 -28.29 5.89
CA LYS A 77 -4.32 -29.39 6.72
C LYS A 77 -3.69 -30.52 5.90
N GLU A 78 -4.16 -30.76 4.67
CA GLU A 78 -3.54 -31.70 3.73
C GLU A 78 -2.20 -31.17 3.20
N SER A 79 -2.12 -29.88 2.88
CA SER A 79 -0.88 -29.23 2.44
C SER A 79 0.19 -29.25 3.55
N GLU A 80 -0.17 -28.94 4.80
CA GLU A 80 0.75 -28.97 5.95
C GLU A 80 1.32 -30.36 6.21
N LYS A 81 0.51 -31.43 6.03
CA LYS A 81 0.97 -32.82 6.19
C LYS A 81 1.98 -33.26 5.12
N SER A 82 1.99 -32.62 3.96
CA SER A 82 2.94 -32.92 2.87
C SER A 82 4.33 -32.29 3.08
N THR A 83 4.43 -31.32 3.99
CA THR A 83 5.67 -30.65 4.39
C THR A 83 5.98 -30.94 5.85
N ALA A 84 6.32 -32.20 6.17
CA ALA A 84 6.79 -32.58 7.50
C ALA A 84 8.21 -32.05 7.77
N ILE A 85 8.33 -30.74 7.94
CA ILE A 85 9.47 -30.10 8.61
C ILE A 85 9.06 -29.96 10.08
N LYS A 86 9.87 -30.54 10.97
CA LYS A 86 9.64 -30.59 12.43
C LYS A 86 9.27 -29.20 12.96
N GLU A 87 8.03 -29.06 13.44
CA GLU A 87 7.54 -27.86 14.09
C GLU A 87 8.36 -27.54 15.35
N ILE A 88 8.93 -26.34 15.37
CA ILE A 88 9.48 -25.68 16.57
C ILE A 88 8.35 -24.78 17.11
N PRO A 89 8.12 -24.70 18.44
CA PRO A 89 6.95 -24.03 18.98
C PRO A 89 6.97 -22.52 18.72
N LEU A 90 5.86 -22.02 18.17
CA LEU A 90 5.60 -20.63 17.83
C LEU A 90 5.70 -19.70 19.06
N ALA A 91 6.70 -18.82 19.06
CA ALA A 91 6.73 -17.60 19.87
C ALA A 91 6.31 -16.38 19.02
N THR A 92 5.83 -15.36 19.73
CA THR A 92 5.28 -14.07 19.28
C THR A 92 5.98 -13.38 18.08
N PRO A 93 5.23 -12.62 17.25
CA PRO A 93 5.67 -12.12 15.95
C PRO A 93 6.84 -11.11 15.95
N GLU A 94 7.19 -10.49 17.09
CA GLU A 94 8.34 -9.58 17.18
C GLU A 94 9.71 -10.29 17.24
N ILE A 95 9.72 -11.61 17.51
CA ILE A 95 10.97 -12.39 17.58
C ILE A 95 11.37 -12.93 16.19
N GLN A 96 10.40 -13.11 15.28
CA GLN A 96 10.64 -13.70 13.97
C GLN A 96 11.47 -12.81 13.02
N GLU A 97 11.37 -11.49 13.11
CA GLU A 97 12.15 -10.60 12.23
C GLU A 97 13.65 -10.64 12.59
N ARG A 98 13.98 -10.67 13.90
CA ARG A 98 15.37 -10.87 14.36
C ARG A 98 15.92 -12.24 14.02
N GLU A 99 15.12 -13.30 14.12
CA GLU A 99 15.58 -14.65 13.75
C GLU A 99 15.83 -14.78 12.24
N VAL A 100 15.01 -14.13 11.40
CA VAL A 100 15.23 -14.11 9.94
C VAL A 100 16.50 -13.34 9.58
N ASP A 101 16.80 -12.25 10.27
CA ASP A 101 18.06 -11.51 10.07
C ASP A 101 19.28 -12.31 10.53
N VAL A 102 19.20 -13.00 11.68
CA VAL A 102 20.28 -13.89 12.14
C VAL A 102 20.50 -15.05 11.17
N ILE A 103 19.44 -15.67 10.66
CA ILE A 103 19.56 -16.75 9.66
C ILE A 103 20.19 -16.21 8.36
N ARG A 104 19.82 -14.99 7.93
CA ARG A 104 20.41 -14.36 6.74
C ARG A 104 21.90 -14.09 6.93
N GLU A 105 22.30 -13.63 8.11
CA GLU A 105 23.69 -13.32 8.45
C GLU A 105 24.54 -14.60 8.61
N GLU A 106 23.99 -15.65 9.21
CA GLU A 106 24.62 -16.98 9.28
C GLU A 106 24.81 -17.59 7.88
N LEU A 107 23.79 -17.51 7.00
CA LEU A 107 23.89 -18.01 5.63
C LEU A 107 24.97 -17.25 4.82
N ALA A 108 25.07 -15.94 5.02
CA ALA A 108 26.09 -15.11 4.37
C ALA A 108 27.51 -15.47 4.87
N CYS A 109 27.67 -15.68 6.17
CA CYS A 109 28.94 -16.12 6.76
C CYS A 109 29.38 -17.51 6.24
N ASP A 110 28.46 -18.48 6.19
CA ASP A 110 28.76 -19.83 5.69
C ASP A 110 29.16 -19.84 4.21
N PHE A 111 28.50 -19.00 3.40
CA PHE A 111 28.83 -18.88 1.97
C PHE A 111 30.21 -18.26 1.77
N GLN A 112 30.53 -17.20 2.52
CA GLN A 112 31.84 -16.55 2.52
C GLN A 112 32.95 -17.53 2.92
N ALA A 113 32.76 -18.28 4.01
CA ALA A 113 33.71 -19.27 4.49
C ALA A 113 33.94 -20.41 3.48
N THR A 114 32.89 -20.83 2.78
CA THR A 114 32.99 -21.87 1.74
C THR A 114 33.82 -21.39 0.54
N ILE A 115 33.65 -20.13 0.13
CA ILE A 115 34.44 -19.51 -0.95
C ILE A 115 35.91 -19.41 -0.54
N GLU A 116 36.19 -18.89 0.66
CA GLU A 116 37.56 -18.74 1.17
C GLU A 116 38.28 -20.09 1.29
N ASN A 117 37.58 -21.14 1.72
CA ASN A 117 38.11 -22.49 1.78
C ASN A 117 38.46 -23.03 0.38
N ARG A 118 37.56 -22.87 -0.61
CA ARG A 118 37.84 -23.25 -2.01
C ARG A 118 39.03 -22.49 -2.61
N ILE A 119 39.15 -21.19 -2.34
CA ILE A 119 40.32 -20.40 -2.77
C ILE A 119 41.60 -20.91 -2.11
N GLY A 120 41.53 -21.28 -0.83
CA GLY A 120 42.65 -21.88 -0.10
C GLY A 120 43.13 -23.19 -0.71
N LEU A 121 42.20 -24.10 -1.02
CA LEU A 121 42.50 -25.38 -1.68
C LEU A 121 43.16 -25.18 -3.05
N LEU A 122 42.63 -24.26 -3.88
CA LEU A 122 43.20 -23.94 -5.19
C LEU A 122 44.62 -23.37 -5.08
N ARG A 123 44.89 -22.50 -4.09
CA ARG A 123 46.24 -21.98 -3.83
C ARG A 123 47.21 -23.10 -3.44
N GLN A 124 46.75 -24.04 -2.62
CA GLN A 124 47.55 -25.19 -2.21
C GLN A 124 47.87 -26.12 -3.38
N GLU A 125 46.88 -26.43 -4.23
CA GLU A 125 47.08 -27.23 -5.44
C GLU A 125 48.09 -26.58 -6.39
N LEU A 126 47.99 -25.26 -6.59
CA LEU A 126 48.94 -24.49 -7.39
C LEU A 126 50.37 -24.56 -6.82
N LEU A 127 50.53 -24.39 -5.50
CA LEU A 127 51.82 -24.52 -4.82
C LEU A 127 52.43 -25.91 -4.97
N VAL A 128 51.61 -26.97 -4.84
CA VAL A 128 52.05 -28.36 -5.04
C VAL A 128 52.44 -28.61 -6.49
N ALA A 129 51.70 -28.06 -7.47
CA ALA A 129 52.00 -28.19 -8.89
C ALA A 129 53.34 -27.50 -9.24
N ILE A 130 53.58 -26.29 -8.71
CA ILE A 130 54.83 -25.55 -8.89
C ILE A 130 55.99 -26.29 -8.21
N GLY A 131 55.81 -26.75 -6.96
CA GLY A 131 56.83 -27.46 -6.19
C GLY A 131 57.23 -28.82 -6.78
N LYS A 132 56.30 -29.53 -7.44
CA LYS A 132 56.59 -30.79 -8.14
C LYS A 132 57.33 -30.59 -9.46
N LYS A 133 57.19 -29.44 -10.13
CA LYS A 133 57.77 -29.20 -11.45
C LYS A 133 59.06 -28.37 -11.45
N MET A 134 59.33 -27.60 -10.40
CA MET A 134 60.58 -26.87 -10.30
C MET A 134 61.59 -27.64 -9.45
N CYS A 135 62.51 -28.35 -10.11
CA CYS A 135 63.66 -28.92 -9.40
C CYS A 135 64.42 -27.78 -8.70
N LYS A 136 64.73 -27.92 -7.39
CA LYS A 136 65.52 -26.95 -6.62
C LYS A 136 66.83 -26.54 -7.32
N SER A 137 67.41 -27.45 -8.13
CA SER A 137 68.60 -27.21 -8.94
C SER A 137 68.38 -26.24 -10.11
N GLU A 138 67.17 -26.13 -10.65
CA GLU A 138 66.84 -25.19 -11.73
C GLU A 138 66.58 -23.78 -11.18
N ILE A 139 65.90 -23.66 -10.03
CA ILE A 139 65.72 -22.37 -9.33
C ILE A 139 67.09 -21.80 -8.91
N ALA A 140 68.01 -22.63 -8.43
CA ALA A 140 69.37 -22.22 -8.11
C ALA A 140 70.19 -21.80 -9.35
N LYS A 141 69.96 -22.43 -10.51
CA LYS A 141 70.58 -22.01 -11.80
C LYS A 141 69.99 -20.69 -12.33
N LEU A 142 68.69 -20.47 -12.13
CA LEU A 142 68.00 -19.23 -12.48
C LEU A 142 68.40 -18.05 -11.58
N LEU A 143 68.65 -18.29 -10.28
CA LEU A 143 69.09 -17.26 -9.33
C LEU A 143 70.59 -16.95 -9.42
N SER A 144 71.42 -17.89 -9.90
CA SER A 144 72.88 -17.71 -10.03
C SER A 144 73.32 -17.03 -11.33
N ARG A 145 72.48 -17.07 -12.37
CA ARG A 145 72.59 -16.12 -13.48
C ARG A 145 71.83 -14.86 -13.05
N LYS A 146 72.45 -13.69 -13.12
CA LYS A 146 71.69 -12.42 -13.21
C LYS A 146 70.90 -12.47 -14.51
N MET A 147 69.79 -13.20 -14.49
CA MET A 147 68.89 -13.33 -15.60
C MET A 147 68.00 -12.10 -15.51
N ASP A 148 68.04 -11.28 -16.56
CA ASP A 148 67.17 -10.12 -16.63
C ASP A 148 65.73 -10.62 -16.46
N ALA A 149 64.88 -9.86 -15.75
CA ALA A 149 63.52 -10.31 -15.44
C ALA A 149 62.77 -10.75 -16.71
N MET A 150 63.08 -10.10 -17.83
CA MET A 150 62.57 -10.43 -19.17
C MET A 150 62.93 -11.83 -19.66
N ASP A 151 64.18 -12.29 -19.47
CA ASP A 151 64.61 -13.63 -19.88
C ASP A 151 63.95 -14.72 -19.03
N SER A 152 63.68 -14.41 -17.76
CA SER A 152 62.94 -15.28 -16.84
C SER A 152 61.50 -15.46 -17.28
N TRP A 153 60.81 -14.37 -17.67
CA TRP A 153 59.47 -14.43 -18.23
C TRP A 153 59.43 -15.18 -19.57
N LYS A 154 60.44 -15.00 -20.43
CA LYS A 154 60.52 -15.69 -21.72
C LYS A 154 60.69 -17.20 -21.58
N GLN A 155 61.56 -17.66 -20.69
CA GLN A 155 61.72 -19.11 -20.42
C GLN A 155 60.51 -19.72 -19.69
N LEU A 156 59.83 -18.95 -18.83
CA LEU A 156 58.59 -19.39 -18.21
C LEU A 156 57.48 -19.56 -19.25
N ALA A 157 57.39 -18.64 -20.21
CA ALA A 157 56.44 -18.69 -21.32
C ALA A 157 56.76 -19.82 -22.33
N GLU A 158 58.04 -20.13 -22.57
CA GLU A 158 58.46 -21.26 -23.44
C GLU A 158 58.28 -22.63 -22.77
N LYS A 159 58.37 -22.72 -21.43
CA LYS A 159 58.24 -23.99 -20.69
C LYS A 159 56.85 -24.24 -20.09
N ALA A 160 55.98 -23.25 -20.08
CA ALA A 160 54.56 -23.48 -19.86
C ALA A 160 54.08 -24.32 -21.05
N ASP A 161 53.80 -25.59 -20.78
CA ASP A 161 53.17 -26.48 -21.74
C ASP A 161 51.79 -25.90 -22.07
N ASN A 162 51.73 -25.06 -23.11
CA ASN A 162 50.57 -24.23 -23.44
C ASN A 162 49.30 -25.09 -23.56
N THR A 163 49.44 -26.34 -24.02
CA THR A 163 48.36 -27.31 -24.09
C THR A 163 47.75 -27.62 -22.72
N ARG A 164 48.57 -27.81 -21.68
CA ARG A 164 48.10 -28.08 -20.32
C ARG A 164 47.54 -26.85 -19.62
N VAL A 165 48.08 -25.67 -19.91
CA VAL A 165 47.50 -24.41 -19.39
C VAL A 165 46.11 -24.19 -20.01
N GLU A 166 45.97 -24.46 -21.30
CA GLU A 166 44.70 -24.41 -22.01
C GLU A 166 43.71 -25.46 -21.50
N GLU A 167 44.13 -26.71 -21.26
CA GLU A 167 43.31 -27.76 -20.64
C GLU A 167 42.80 -27.35 -19.24
N VAL A 168 43.69 -26.80 -18.40
CA VAL A 168 43.30 -26.34 -17.05
C VAL A 168 42.38 -25.12 -17.13
N ALA A 169 42.60 -24.21 -18.07
CA ALA A 169 41.73 -23.06 -18.29
C ALA A 169 40.34 -23.48 -18.79
N CYS A 170 40.25 -24.44 -19.71
CA CYS A 170 38.99 -25.03 -20.17
C CYS A 170 38.25 -25.74 -19.04
N ALA A 171 38.94 -26.60 -18.27
CA ALA A 171 38.34 -27.28 -17.13
C ALA A 171 37.84 -26.30 -16.04
N LEU A 172 38.56 -25.19 -15.84
CA LEU A 172 38.14 -24.12 -14.94
C LEU A 172 36.91 -23.39 -15.46
N MET A 173 36.87 -23.03 -16.75
CA MET A 173 35.69 -22.41 -17.37
C MET A 173 34.46 -23.32 -17.27
N ASP A 174 34.60 -24.61 -17.53
CA ASP A 174 33.50 -25.59 -17.39
C ASP A 174 33.04 -25.76 -15.94
N SER A 175 33.96 -25.63 -14.98
CA SER A 175 33.63 -25.65 -13.55
C SER A 175 32.88 -24.39 -13.12
N ILE A 176 33.33 -23.22 -13.59
CA ILE A 176 32.68 -21.93 -13.35
C ILE A 176 31.28 -21.93 -13.97
N GLN A 177 31.15 -22.34 -15.23
CA GLN A 177 29.88 -22.46 -15.95
C GLN A 177 28.88 -23.32 -15.18
N ARG A 178 29.26 -24.54 -14.78
CA ARG A 178 28.40 -25.44 -13.99
C ARG A 178 28.02 -24.86 -12.63
N SER A 179 28.95 -24.13 -11.99
CA SER A 179 28.64 -23.46 -10.72
C SER A 179 27.66 -22.29 -10.89
N GLN A 180 27.72 -21.57 -12.01
CA GLN A 180 26.79 -20.50 -12.34
C GLN A 180 25.40 -21.04 -12.68
N GLU A 181 25.31 -22.14 -13.43
CA GLU A 181 24.05 -22.83 -13.73
C GLU A 181 23.38 -23.31 -12.43
N SER A 182 24.13 -23.96 -11.54
CA SER A 182 23.61 -24.38 -10.23
C SER A 182 23.12 -23.22 -9.37
N ALA A 183 23.85 -22.09 -9.35
CA ALA A 183 23.43 -20.92 -8.58
C ALA A 183 22.17 -20.27 -9.17
N MET A 184 21.99 -20.32 -10.49
CA MET A 184 20.78 -19.81 -11.15
C MET A 184 19.56 -20.65 -10.77
N ASP A 185 19.68 -21.98 -10.76
CA ASP A 185 18.61 -22.89 -10.34
C ASP A 185 18.16 -22.62 -8.88
N ASP A 186 19.11 -22.34 -7.99
CA ASP A 186 18.81 -22.00 -6.59
C ASP A 186 18.12 -20.63 -6.46
N ILE A 187 18.49 -19.64 -7.28
CA ILE A 187 17.80 -18.33 -7.34
C ILE A 187 16.36 -18.50 -7.81
N ASP A 188 16.12 -19.32 -8.82
CA ASP A 188 14.77 -19.56 -9.33
C ASP A 188 13.89 -20.30 -8.31
N ARG A 189 14.46 -21.25 -7.55
CA ARG A 189 13.77 -21.89 -6.41
C ARG A 189 13.43 -20.88 -5.31
N LEU A 190 14.34 -19.97 -4.97
CA LEU A 190 14.07 -18.91 -3.99
C LEU A 190 12.99 -17.95 -4.45
N ARG A 191 12.96 -17.60 -5.75
CA ARG A 191 11.90 -16.76 -6.31
C ARG A 191 10.53 -17.44 -6.19
N GLN A 192 10.42 -18.73 -6.53
CA GLN A 192 9.18 -19.49 -6.38
C GLN A 192 8.70 -19.56 -4.91
N LEU A 193 9.62 -19.78 -3.97
CA LEU A 193 9.28 -19.77 -2.54
C LEU A 193 8.82 -18.38 -2.07
N ASN A 194 9.45 -17.32 -2.57
CA ASN A 194 9.06 -15.94 -2.24
C ASN A 194 7.67 -15.59 -2.79
N ASP A 195 7.38 -16.00 -4.03
CA ASP A 195 6.05 -15.80 -4.63
C ASP A 195 4.97 -16.55 -3.84
N SER A 196 5.24 -17.79 -3.40
CA SER A 196 4.31 -18.54 -2.54
C SER A 196 4.10 -17.92 -1.15
N LYS A 197 5.11 -17.23 -0.59
CA LYS A 197 4.98 -16.52 0.68
C LYS A 197 4.18 -15.23 0.54
N ALA A 198 4.29 -14.53 -0.60
CA ALA A 198 3.48 -13.36 -0.89
C ALA A 198 1.98 -13.71 -0.87
N ASP A 199 1.61 -14.86 -1.45
CA ASP A 199 0.23 -15.36 -1.44
C ASP A 199 -0.29 -15.63 0.00
N THR A 200 0.58 -16.12 0.89
CA THR A 200 0.20 -16.34 2.31
C THR A 200 0.02 -15.03 3.07
N LEU A 201 0.82 -13.99 2.78
CA LEU A 201 0.68 -12.67 3.40
C LEU A 201 -0.60 -11.96 2.95
N ASP A 202 -0.91 -12.03 1.65
CA ASP A 202 -2.16 -11.50 1.11
C ASP A 202 -3.38 -12.18 1.75
N LEU A 203 -3.30 -13.50 1.99
CA LEU A 203 -4.37 -14.23 2.69
C LEU A 203 -4.51 -13.82 4.17
N VAL A 204 -3.39 -13.57 4.88
CA VAL A 204 -3.41 -13.06 6.26
C VAL A 204 -4.04 -11.66 6.31
N GLN A 205 -3.72 -10.80 5.34
CA GLN A 205 -4.31 -9.46 5.24
C GLN A 205 -5.82 -9.52 4.94
N VAL A 206 -6.25 -10.41 4.05
CA VAL A 206 -7.66 -10.66 3.78
C VAL A 206 -8.39 -11.17 5.04
N LYS A 207 -7.78 -12.09 5.80
CA LYS A 207 -8.34 -12.57 7.08
C LYS A 207 -8.47 -11.45 8.12
N HIS A 208 -7.46 -10.58 8.22
CA HIS A 208 -7.50 -9.44 9.13
C HIS A 208 -8.61 -8.45 8.76
N ASN A 209 -8.72 -8.11 7.47
CA ASN A 209 -9.80 -7.26 6.95
C ASN A 209 -11.18 -7.88 7.21
N MET A 210 -11.32 -9.18 7.03
CA MET A 210 -12.57 -9.90 7.29
C MET A 210 -12.97 -9.86 8.77
N ASN A 211 -12.01 -10.04 9.69
CA ASN A 211 -12.26 -9.91 11.12
C ASN A 211 -12.64 -8.47 11.53
N SER A 212 -12.00 -7.46 10.92
CA SER A 212 -12.37 -6.06 11.14
C SER A 212 -13.80 -5.77 10.69
N ILE A 213 -14.20 -6.25 9.49
CA ILE A 213 -15.56 -6.10 8.98
C ILE A 213 -16.59 -6.80 9.89
N LEU A 214 -16.29 -8.01 10.36
CA LEU A 214 -17.17 -8.73 11.31
C LEU A 214 -17.35 -7.96 12.61
N SER A 215 -16.28 -7.39 13.18
CA SER A 215 -16.37 -6.59 14.42
C SER A 215 -17.23 -5.33 14.26
N VAL A 216 -17.16 -4.68 13.09
CA VAL A 216 -18.01 -3.52 12.77
C VAL A 216 -19.47 -3.95 12.64
N ALA A 217 -19.73 -5.08 11.98
CA ALA A 217 -21.09 -5.61 11.84
C ALA A 217 -21.71 -5.97 13.21
N GLU A 218 -20.94 -6.61 14.10
CA GLU A 218 -21.37 -6.91 15.46
C GLU A 218 -21.66 -5.64 16.27
N SER A 219 -20.82 -4.61 16.15
CA SER A 219 -21.04 -3.32 16.79
C SER A 219 -22.32 -2.65 16.30
N ILE A 220 -22.57 -2.63 14.98
CA ILE A 220 -23.81 -2.09 14.41
C ILE A 220 -25.03 -2.89 14.89
N GLN A 221 -24.95 -4.21 14.95
CA GLN A 221 -26.01 -5.07 15.45
C GLN A 221 -26.35 -4.75 16.92
N HIS A 222 -25.35 -4.51 17.75
CA HIS A 222 -25.53 -4.11 19.14
C HIS A 222 -26.16 -2.72 19.28
N GLU A 223 -25.71 -1.73 18.51
CA GLU A 223 -26.29 -0.38 18.50
C GLU A 223 -27.75 -0.39 18.03
N LEU A 224 -28.06 -1.16 16.98
CA LEU A 224 -29.44 -1.34 16.51
C LEU A 224 -30.34 -2.00 17.57
N SER A 225 -29.81 -3.00 18.28
CA SER A 225 -30.54 -3.67 19.36
C SER A 225 -30.76 -2.73 20.55
N ALA A 226 -29.76 -1.90 20.89
CA ALA A 226 -29.87 -0.88 21.92
C ALA A 226 -30.89 0.19 21.56
N LEU A 227 -30.85 0.68 20.30
CA LEU A 227 -31.82 1.64 19.78
C LEU A 227 -33.24 1.05 19.80
N GLN A 228 -33.42 -0.19 19.36
CA GLN A 228 -34.70 -0.90 19.41
C GLN A 228 -35.25 -0.98 20.83
N ARG A 229 -34.39 -1.25 21.82
CA ARG A 229 -34.79 -1.27 23.23
C ARG A 229 -35.22 0.11 23.72
N VAL A 230 -34.45 1.16 23.40
CA VAL A 230 -34.79 2.54 23.79
C VAL A 230 -36.10 2.98 23.15
N VAL A 231 -36.32 2.65 21.88
CA VAL A 231 -37.57 2.87 21.16
C VAL A 231 -38.73 2.14 21.89
N ASN A 232 -38.57 0.87 22.22
CA ASN A 232 -39.64 0.12 22.91
C ASN A 232 -39.92 0.60 24.34
N GLU A 233 -38.92 1.11 25.06
CA GLU A 233 -39.06 1.54 26.46
C GLU A 233 -39.56 2.98 26.62
N LYS A 234 -39.18 3.88 25.70
CA LYS A 234 -39.41 5.33 25.86
C LYS A 234 -40.35 5.96 24.86
N MET A 235 -40.74 5.24 23.80
CA MET A 235 -41.63 5.79 22.80
C MET A 235 -43.05 5.84 23.36
N THR A 236 -43.48 7.05 23.70
CA THR A 236 -44.84 7.30 24.15
C THR A 236 -45.80 7.23 22.97
N VAL A 237 -47.10 7.06 23.22
CA VAL A 237 -48.11 7.04 22.14
C VAL A 237 -48.09 8.33 21.30
N ALA A 238 -47.66 9.46 21.89
CA ALA A 238 -47.44 10.71 21.17
C ALA A 238 -46.25 10.62 20.19
N ASP A 239 -45.14 10.02 20.63
CA ASP A 239 -43.96 9.78 19.78
C ASP A 239 -44.26 8.75 18.69
N VAL A 240 -45.08 7.72 18.96
CA VAL A 240 -45.59 6.79 17.94
C VAL A 240 -46.42 7.49 16.89
N LYS A 241 -47.28 8.44 17.30
CA LYS A 241 -48.10 9.23 16.38
C LYS A 241 -47.24 10.17 15.54
N GLU A 242 -46.26 10.82 16.12
CA GLU A 242 -45.31 11.69 15.40
C GLU A 242 -44.42 10.88 14.44
N LEU A 243 -43.98 9.67 14.83
CA LEU A 243 -43.29 8.73 13.93
C LEU A 243 -44.19 8.19 12.83
N LEU A 244 -45.48 7.94 13.10
CA LEU A 244 -46.43 7.55 12.06
C LEU A 244 -46.68 8.70 11.07
N ASP A 245 -46.85 9.93 11.56
CA ASP A 245 -47.07 11.12 10.75
C ASP A 245 -45.82 11.45 9.92
N SER A 246 -44.62 11.32 10.51
CA SER A 246 -43.36 11.46 9.79
C SER A 246 -43.08 10.28 8.85
N GLN A 247 -43.56 9.07 9.11
CA GLN A 247 -43.53 7.92 8.20
C GLN A 247 -44.55 8.06 7.06
N LEU A 248 -45.71 8.69 7.29
CA LEU A 248 -46.65 9.10 6.25
C LEU A 248 -46.05 10.20 5.37
N MET A 249 -45.35 11.18 5.96
CA MET A 249 -44.54 12.15 5.21
C MET A 249 -43.42 11.45 4.44
N MET A 250 -42.72 10.48 5.04
CA MET A 250 -41.65 9.72 4.37
C MET A 250 -42.20 8.86 3.25
N ASN A 251 -43.38 8.27 3.38
CA ASN A 251 -44.05 7.53 2.32
C ASN A 251 -44.52 8.47 1.19
N GLY A 252 -44.96 9.68 1.54
CA GLY A 252 -45.22 10.77 0.59
C GLY A 252 -43.95 11.21 -0.12
N LEU A 253 -42.85 11.38 0.61
CA LEU A 253 -41.51 11.71 0.10
C LEU A 253 -40.95 10.56 -0.75
N GLN A 254 -41.18 9.30 -0.37
CA GLN A 254 -40.72 8.13 -1.09
C GLN A 254 -41.57 7.90 -2.34
N LYS A 255 -42.87 8.23 -2.32
CA LYS A 255 -43.70 8.32 -3.52
C LYS A 255 -43.26 9.48 -4.42
N ALA A 256 -42.92 10.63 -3.86
CA ALA A 256 -42.37 11.76 -4.60
C ALA A 256 -40.98 11.44 -5.17
N ILE A 257 -40.11 10.73 -4.44
CA ILE A 257 -38.81 10.23 -4.88
C ILE A 257 -38.97 9.10 -5.88
N LYS A 258 -40.02 8.28 -5.80
CA LYS A 258 -40.35 7.29 -6.84
C LYS A 258 -40.95 7.96 -8.09
N GLN A 259 -41.71 9.04 -7.95
CA GLN A 259 -42.25 9.83 -9.05
C GLN A 259 -41.17 10.68 -9.73
N VAL A 260 -40.29 11.31 -8.96
CA VAL A 260 -39.07 11.97 -9.42
C VAL A 260 -38.08 10.92 -9.93
N GLY A 261 -38.00 9.75 -9.32
CA GLY A 261 -37.17 8.63 -9.77
C GLY A 261 -37.69 8.00 -11.05
N SER A 262 -39.00 8.01 -11.32
CA SER A 262 -39.58 7.58 -12.59
C SER A 262 -39.56 8.69 -13.65
N ALA A 263 -39.67 9.96 -13.25
CA ALA A 263 -39.57 11.11 -14.16
C ALA A 263 -38.11 11.50 -14.48
N ALA A 264 -37.18 11.16 -13.59
CA ALA A 264 -35.74 11.33 -13.74
C ALA A 264 -35.02 9.98 -13.93
N SER A 265 -35.73 8.86 -14.13
CA SER A 265 -35.08 7.60 -14.56
C SER A 265 -34.41 7.74 -15.92
N ASP A 266 -34.78 8.76 -16.70
CA ASP A 266 -34.11 9.11 -17.95
C ASP A 266 -33.05 10.22 -17.78
N GLU A 267 -32.94 10.89 -16.62
CA GLU A 267 -32.09 12.08 -16.45
C GLU A 267 -31.23 12.11 -15.16
N PHE A 268 -31.30 11.09 -14.31
CA PHE A 268 -30.43 11.00 -13.12
C PHE A 268 -29.11 10.33 -13.51
N THR A 269 -28.14 11.17 -13.90
CA THR A 269 -26.74 10.83 -14.20
C THR A 269 -26.58 9.44 -14.78
N THR A 270 -26.90 9.28 -16.06
CA THR A 270 -26.56 8.09 -16.83
C THR A 270 -25.10 7.72 -16.53
N LYS A 271 -24.79 6.42 -16.44
CA LYS A 271 -23.42 5.91 -16.24
C LYS A 271 -22.39 6.62 -17.13
N SER A 272 -22.79 7.06 -18.32
CA SER A 272 -21.98 7.88 -19.24
C SER A 272 -21.60 9.26 -18.68
N GLN A 273 -22.48 9.97 -17.97
CA GLN A 273 -22.19 11.25 -17.34
C GLN A 273 -21.22 11.08 -16.16
N PHE A 274 -21.40 10.05 -15.33
CA PHE A 274 -20.43 9.72 -14.27
C PHE A 274 -19.06 9.35 -14.85
N GLU A 275 -19.03 8.53 -15.91
CA GLU A 275 -17.79 8.21 -16.61
C GLU A 275 -17.14 9.44 -17.24
N THR A 276 -17.94 10.37 -17.78
CA THR A 276 -17.46 11.64 -18.35
C THR A 276 -16.88 12.52 -17.26
N MET A 277 -17.57 12.67 -16.12
CA MET A 277 -17.07 13.41 -14.97
C MET A 277 -15.79 12.78 -14.41
N ASN A 278 -15.72 11.45 -14.31
CA ASN A 278 -14.51 10.75 -13.87
C ASN A 278 -13.35 10.95 -14.86
N ARG A 279 -13.62 10.96 -16.17
CA ARG A 279 -12.61 11.30 -17.19
C ARG A 279 -12.14 12.75 -17.04
N GLN A 280 -13.03 13.69 -16.82
CA GLN A 280 -12.70 15.10 -16.59
C GLN A 280 -11.89 15.30 -15.31
N VAL A 281 -12.30 14.70 -14.18
CA VAL A 281 -11.55 14.74 -12.92
C VAL A 281 -10.16 14.13 -13.09
N LYS A 282 -10.03 13.01 -13.80
CA LYS A 282 -8.71 12.42 -14.12
C LYS A 282 -7.87 13.33 -15.02
N ALA A 283 -8.48 14.02 -15.99
CA ALA A 283 -7.79 14.97 -16.86
C ALA A 283 -7.30 16.20 -16.07
N ILE A 284 -8.16 16.80 -15.24
CA ILE A 284 -7.81 17.90 -14.34
C ILE A 284 -6.72 17.46 -13.36
N THR A 285 -6.86 16.28 -12.76
CA THR A 285 -5.85 15.73 -11.84
C THR A 285 -4.51 15.52 -12.56
N ARG A 286 -4.51 15.05 -13.82
CA ARG A 286 -3.30 14.96 -14.64
C ARG A 286 -2.71 16.34 -14.93
N GLN A 287 -3.53 17.32 -15.28
CA GLN A 287 -3.11 18.68 -15.56
C GLN A 287 -2.48 19.34 -14.32
N LEU A 288 -3.15 19.26 -13.17
CA LEU A 288 -2.62 19.78 -11.91
C LEU A 288 -1.34 19.05 -11.49
N ARG A 289 -1.23 17.73 -11.70
CA ARG A 289 0.02 16.98 -11.46
C ARG A 289 1.13 17.35 -12.42
N SER A 290 0.82 17.73 -13.66
CA SER A 290 1.83 18.23 -14.61
C SER A 290 2.32 19.64 -14.28
N GLU A 291 1.54 20.40 -13.52
CA GLU A 291 1.93 21.73 -13.03
C GLU A 291 2.65 21.66 -11.67
N ILE A 292 2.36 20.63 -10.85
CA ILE A 292 2.99 20.43 -9.54
C ILE A 292 4.14 19.42 -9.67
N TYR A 293 5.35 19.94 -9.85
CA TYR A 293 6.56 19.13 -9.79
C TYR A 293 7.03 19.00 -8.33
N GLN A 294 6.67 17.89 -7.70
CA GLN A 294 7.04 17.55 -6.33
C GLN A 294 7.54 16.11 -6.19
N ALA A 295 8.56 15.91 -5.37
CA ALA A 295 9.06 14.61 -4.92
C ALA A 295 9.31 14.61 -3.41
N ARG A 296 9.06 13.48 -2.75
CA ARG A 296 9.27 13.27 -1.32
C ARG A 296 9.91 11.91 -1.05
N TYR A 297 10.97 11.94 -0.26
CA TYR A 297 11.76 10.78 0.12
C TYR A 297 11.80 10.66 1.64
N ILE A 298 11.87 9.43 2.14
CA ILE A 298 11.99 9.10 3.57
C ILE A 298 13.31 8.39 3.80
N TRP A 299 13.96 8.75 4.91
CA TRP A 299 15.06 8.04 5.55
C TRP A 299 14.50 7.38 6.81
N LYS A 300 14.26 6.07 6.77
CA LYS A 300 13.59 5.34 7.86
C LYS A 300 14.53 5.00 9.00
N ASP A 301 15.56 4.21 8.72
CA ASP A 301 16.54 3.78 9.73
C ASP A 301 17.88 3.53 9.02
N GLY A 302 18.81 4.46 9.17
CA GLY A 302 20.16 4.31 8.61
C GLY A 302 21.15 5.25 9.28
N GLY A 303 22.43 4.86 9.27
CA GLY A 303 23.52 5.83 9.41
C GLY A 303 23.74 6.56 8.09
N PRO A 304 24.51 7.65 8.08
CA PRO A 304 24.93 8.27 6.84
C PRO A 304 25.79 7.29 6.02
N SER A 305 25.90 7.55 4.71
CA SER A 305 26.80 6.80 3.83
C SER A 305 28.27 7.01 4.21
N ALA A 306 29.18 6.27 3.59
CA ALA A 306 30.63 6.51 3.72
C ALA A 306 31.05 7.94 3.31
N LYS A 307 30.23 8.65 2.52
CA LYS A 307 30.44 10.06 2.14
C LYS A 307 29.84 11.06 3.14
N GLN A 308 29.31 10.59 4.28
CA GLN A 308 28.54 11.41 5.21
C GLN A 308 27.31 12.07 4.55
N THR A 309 26.63 11.32 3.69
CA THR A 309 25.40 11.74 2.99
C THR A 309 24.23 10.82 3.33
N ILE A 310 23.01 11.36 3.31
CA ILE A 310 21.81 10.61 3.69
C ILE A 310 21.35 9.73 2.52
N GLN A 311 21.36 8.41 2.70
CA GLN A 311 20.79 7.46 1.76
C GLN A 311 19.29 7.31 1.99
N TRP A 312 18.49 7.72 1.01
CA TRP A 312 17.04 7.63 1.11
C TRP A 312 16.59 6.17 0.99
N SER A 313 15.66 5.73 1.85
CA SER A 313 15.18 4.35 1.86
C SER A 313 13.81 4.18 1.20
N SER A 314 13.06 5.25 0.95
CA SER A 314 11.76 5.16 0.31
C SER A 314 11.38 6.43 -0.43
N GLN A 315 10.75 6.29 -1.60
CA GLN A 315 10.09 7.38 -2.31
C GLN A 315 8.58 7.30 -2.05
N VAL A 316 8.04 8.30 -1.36
CA VAL A 316 6.61 8.36 -1.00
C VAL A 316 5.80 9.04 -2.10
N VAL A 317 6.35 10.12 -2.65
CA VAL A 317 5.71 10.92 -3.70
C VAL A 317 6.75 11.22 -4.75
N ASN A 318 6.40 11.04 -6.01
CA ASN A 318 7.15 11.61 -7.14
C ASN A 318 6.14 11.85 -8.25
N THR A 319 5.75 13.11 -8.41
CA THR A 319 4.75 13.54 -9.41
C THR A 319 5.27 13.41 -10.84
N ASN A 320 6.59 13.44 -11.04
CA ASN A 320 7.21 13.33 -12.36
C ASN A 320 8.61 12.68 -12.27
N ALA A 321 8.65 11.37 -12.51
CA ALA A 321 9.87 10.57 -12.45
C ALA A 321 10.91 10.95 -13.50
N ASP A 322 10.51 11.60 -14.61
CA ASP A 322 11.46 12.06 -15.64
C ASP A 322 12.25 13.30 -15.20
N ILE A 323 11.76 14.02 -14.17
CA ILE A 323 12.40 15.24 -13.65
C ILE A 323 13.18 14.95 -12.37
N PHE A 324 12.58 14.18 -11.45
CA PHE A 324 13.21 13.78 -10.19
C PHE A 324 13.72 12.34 -10.31
N LEU A 325 14.94 12.21 -10.81
CA LEU A 325 15.60 10.93 -11.01
C LEU A 325 16.26 10.50 -9.69
N TRP A 326 15.76 9.42 -9.11
CA TRP A 326 16.29 8.83 -7.89
C TRP A 326 16.23 7.30 -7.97
N GLN A 327 17.18 6.64 -7.33
CA GLN A 327 17.26 5.18 -7.23
C GLN A 327 17.25 4.76 -5.76
N PHE A 328 16.64 3.61 -5.47
CA PHE A 328 16.57 3.07 -4.11
C PHE A 328 17.97 2.98 -3.46
N GLY A 329 18.11 3.53 -2.26
CA GLY A 329 19.38 3.56 -1.52
C GLY A 329 20.37 4.64 -1.98
N SER A 330 20.03 5.42 -3.00
CA SER A 330 20.85 6.55 -3.42
C SER A 330 20.73 7.73 -2.44
N ASP A 331 21.85 8.41 -2.25
CA ASP A 331 22.01 9.66 -1.51
C ASP A 331 21.75 10.92 -2.35
N GLU A 332 21.62 10.75 -3.66
CA GLU A 332 21.53 11.82 -4.65
C GLU A 332 20.18 11.80 -5.36
N VAL A 333 19.55 12.97 -5.49
CA VAL A 333 18.37 13.19 -6.35
C VAL A 333 18.79 14.08 -7.51
N LYS A 334 18.69 13.57 -8.72
CA LYS A 334 19.05 14.31 -9.93
C LYS A 334 17.82 15.00 -10.52
N LEU A 335 17.95 16.30 -10.74
CA LEU A 335 16.91 17.21 -11.18
C LEU A 335 17.18 17.62 -12.64
N VAL A 336 16.36 17.13 -13.57
CA VAL A 336 16.62 17.35 -15.01
C VAL A 336 16.42 18.81 -15.42
N LEU A 337 15.39 19.48 -14.90
CA LEU A 337 15.03 20.84 -15.30
C LEU A 337 15.74 21.91 -14.46
N PRO A 338 16.27 22.99 -15.07
CA PRO A 338 16.75 24.16 -14.33
C PRO A 338 15.58 24.96 -13.73
N GLY A 339 15.85 25.78 -12.71
CA GLY A 339 14.89 26.75 -12.19
C GLY A 339 14.93 26.91 -10.68
N LEU A 340 13.88 27.51 -10.12
CA LEU A 340 13.72 27.68 -8.68
C LEU A 340 13.07 26.44 -8.08
N TYR A 341 13.68 25.94 -7.00
CA TYR A 341 13.21 24.81 -6.25
C TYR A 341 13.09 25.19 -4.78
N HIS A 342 12.08 24.65 -4.13
CA HIS A 342 11.89 24.67 -2.70
C HIS A 342 12.31 23.31 -2.14
N LEU A 343 13.30 23.31 -1.26
CA LEU A 343 13.78 22.14 -0.53
C LEU A 343 13.37 22.27 0.92
N GLU A 344 12.63 21.28 1.39
CA GLU A 344 12.20 21.15 2.77
C GLU A 344 12.66 19.78 3.28
N ALA A 345 13.39 19.74 4.38
CA ALA A 345 13.82 18.49 4.99
C ALA A 345 13.66 18.57 6.50
N ALA A 346 13.39 17.44 7.14
CA ALA A 346 13.40 17.36 8.60
C ALA A 346 13.99 16.05 9.11
N PHE A 347 14.68 16.12 10.25
CA PHE A 347 15.45 15.03 10.84
C PHE A 347 15.12 14.84 12.31
N PHE A 348 14.67 13.65 12.66
CA PHE A 348 14.29 13.23 14.00
C PHE A 348 15.47 12.46 14.62
N THR A 349 16.22 13.14 15.47
CA THR A 349 17.43 12.61 16.12
C THR A 349 17.61 13.26 17.49
N ASP A 350 18.19 12.51 18.44
CA ASP A 350 18.56 13.00 19.77
C ASP A 350 19.75 13.97 19.71
N TYR A 351 20.47 13.98 18.59
CA TYR A 351 21.68 14.77 18.41
C TYR A 351 21.41 16.11 17.71
N SER A 352 22.42 16.98 17.70
CA SER A 352 22.41 18.23 16.94
C SER A 352 23.40 18.13 15.79
N PRO A 353 23.06 17.43 14.70
CA PRO A 353 23.91 17.34 13.51
C PRO A 353 24.02 18.69 12.80
N VAL A 354 25.16 18.89 12.14
CA VAL A 354 25.31 19.87 11.07
C VAL A 354 24.79 19.23 9.79
N ILE A 355 23.75 19.83 9.22
CA ILE A 355 23.17 19.35 7.98
C ILE A 355 23.50 20.34 6.87
N GLN A 356 24.02 19.82 5.76
CA GLN A 356 24.39 20.63 4.60
C GLN A 356 23.61 20.19 3.38
N VAL A 357 23.08 21.16 2.64
CA VAL A 357 22.49 20.94 1.33
C VAL A 357 23.60 21.02 0.29
N LEU A 358 23.86 19.92 -0.40
CA LEU A 358 24.85 19.82 -1.46
C LEU A 358 24.17 19.94 -2.82
N VAL A 359 24.68 20.82 -3.68
CA VAL A 359 24.27 20.96 -5.08
C VAL A 359 25.48 20.64 -5.95
N ASN A 360 25.40 19.59 -6.75
CA ASN A 360 26.51 19.07 -7.57
C ASN A 360 27.78 18.75 -6.76
N GLY A 361 27.61 18.30 -5.52
CA GLY A 361 28.71 17.98 -4.60
C GLY A 361 29.30 19.18 -3.85
N GLU A 362 28.83 20.40 -4.10
CA GLU A 362 29.27 21.61 -3.39
C GLU A 362 28.22 22.09 -2.37
N PRO A 363 28.61 22.59 -1.20
CA PRO A 363 27.67 23.06 -0.17
C PRO A 363 26.98 24.36 -0.61
N ALA A 364 25.65 24.31 -0.76
CA ALA A 364 24.81 25.45 -1.11
C ALA A 364 24.13 26.10 0.10
N ALA A 365 23.83 25.32 1.15
CA ALA A 365 23.28 25.81 2.40
C ALA A 365 23.75 24.93 3.57
N VAL A 366 23.88 25.53 4.76
CA VAL A 366 24.25 24.84 5.99
C VAL A 366 23.29 25.28 7.08
N GLN A 367 22.70 24.31 7.78
CA GLN A 367 21.93 24.59 9.00
C GLN A 367 22.89 24.48 10.20
N PRO A 368 23.30 25.59 10.81
CA PRO A 368 24.22 25.56 11.94
C PRO A 368 23.56 24.96 13.17
N THR A 369 24.35 24.27 13.98
CA THR A 369 23.91 23.80 15.29
C THR A 369 23.77 25.00 16.23
N SER A 370 22.76 24.97 17.10
CA SER A 370 22.37 26.09 17.96
C SER A 370 23.43 26.59 18.96
N LYS A 371 24.60 25.94 19.03
CA LYS A 371 25.65 26.27 19.99
C LYS A 371 26.43 27.54 19.64
N ASP A 372 26.44 27.97 18.37
CA ASP A 372 27.30 29.07 17.91
C ASP A 372 26.59 30.42 17.72
N LEU A 373 25.28 30.51 17.96
CA LEU A 373 24.50 31.74 17.74
C LEU A 373 23.94 32.29 19.05
N ALA A 374 24.79 33.02 19.78
CA ALA A 374 24.45 33.71 21.02
C ALA A 374 23.56 34.97 20.85
N SER A 375 22.99 35.23 19.66
CA SER A 375 22.20 36.45 19.43
C SER A 375 20.93 36.22 18.62
N SER A 376 19.81 36.14 19.35
CA SER A 376 18.54 36.79 18.99
C SER A 376 17.71 36.25 17.83
N GLN A 377 17.42 34.94 17.80
CA GLN A 377 16.20 34.42 17.17
C GLN A 377 15.81 33.08 17.84
N SER A 378 14.50 32.83 17.97
CA SER A 378 13.92 31.82 18.87
C SER A 378 14.51 30.41 18.70
N VAL A 379 15.39 30.02 19.62
CA VAL A 379 15.89 28.65 19.70
C VAL A 379 14.82 27.79 20.35
N VAL A 380 14.05 27.08 19.53
CA VAL A 380 13.16 26.04 20.04
C VAL A 380 14.04 24.96 20.67
N GLN A 381 13.99 24.85 22.01
CA GLN A 381 14.73 23.83 22.73
C GLN A 381 14.03 22.48 22.52
N ARG A 382 14.73 21.53 21.90
CA ARG A 382 14.25 20.14 21.79
C ARG A 382 14.30 19.49 23.16
N LEU A 383 13.15 19.01 23.64
CA LEU A 383 13.04 18.22 24.87
C LEU A 383 12.87 16.74 24.51
N ARG A 384 13.47 15.87 25.33
CA ARG A 384 13.33 14.43 25.16
C ARG A 384 11.90 14.01 25.55
N HIS A 385 11.22 13.31 24.64
CA HIS A 385 9.90 12.76 24.89
C HIS A 385 10.01 11.25 25.20
N SER A 386 9.09 10.72 26.01
CA SER A 386 9.09 9.29 26.40
C SER A 386 8.90 8.35 25.20
N ALA A 387 8.21 8.82 24.16
CA ALA A 387 8.02 8.11 22.89
C ALA A 387 9.17 8.28 21.88
N GLY A 388 10.32 8.83 22.28
CA GLY A 388 11.47 9.07 21.40
C GLY A 388 11.51 10.47 20.78
N ASN A 389 12.10 10.57 19.58
CA ASN A 389 12.34 11.84 18.88
C ASN A 389 11.07 12.34 18.17
N VAL A 390 10.19 13.05 18.91
CA VAL A 390 8.94 13.60 18.37
C VAL A 390 9.14 14.93 17.63
N VAL A 391 10.24 15.64 17.92
CA VAL A 391 10.58 16.93 17.31
C VAL A 391 11.88 16.81 16.53
N GLY A 392 11.85 17.18 15.25
CA GLY A 392 13.00 17.15 14.37
C GLY A 392 13.66 18.51 14.15
N LEU A 393 14.87 18.48 13.58
CA LEU A 393 15.54 19.65 13.00
C LEU A 393 15.05 19.83 11.57
N ALA A 394 14.55 21.00 11.23
CA ALA A 394 14.06 21.32 9.90
C ALA A 394 15.05 22.21 9.14
N ILE A 395 15.06 22.04 7.81
CA ILE A 395 15.75 22.89 6.85
C ILE A 395 14.73 23.28 5.80
N ASP A 396 14.62 24.57 5.56
CA ASP A 396 13.67 25.16 4.62
C ASP A 396 14.43 26.18 3.77
N VAL A 397 14.75 25.82 2.52
CA VAL A 397 15.59 26.64 1.64
C VAL A 397 15.05 26.69 0.21
N PHE A 398 15.28 27.83 -0.44
CA PHE A 398 14.99 28.04 -1.87
C PHE A 398 16.30 27.98 -2.66
N LEU A 399 16.33 27.14 -3.69
CA LEU A 399 17.51 26.85 -4.50
C LEU A 399 17.28 27.29 -5.95
N ALA A 400 18.21 28.06 -6.51
CA ALA A 400 18.27 28.32 -7.95
C ALA A 400 19.20 27.29 -8.60
N LEU A 401 18.62 26.29 -9.27
CA LEU A 401 19.36 25.12 -9.75
C LEU A 401 19.63 25.19 -11.26
N PRO A 402 20.84 24.81 -11.71
CA PRO A 402 21.14 24.63 -13.13
C PRO A 402 20.45 23.38 -13.69
N ALA A 403 20.51 23.20 -15.01
CA ALA A 403 19.96 22.00 -15.64
C ALA A 403 20.77 20.77 -15.21
N ARG A 404 20.07 19.66 -14.96
CA ARG A 404 20.68 18.39 -14.52
C ARG A 404 21.44 18.50 -13.18
N ALA A 405 21.00 19.40 -12.29
CA ALA A 405 21.57 19.52 -10.96
C ALA A 405 21.39 18.24 -10.15
N VAL A 406 22.36 17.92 -9.30
CA VAL A 406 22.30 16.81 -8.35
C VAL A 406 22.17 17.40 -6.95
N VAL A 407 21.16 17.00 -6.20
CA VAL A 407 20.94 17.44 -4.82
C VAL A 407 21.17 16.27 -3.88
N ALA A 408 21.98 16.49 -2.85
CA ALA A 408 22.22 15.55 -1.76
C ALA A 408 22.21 16.29 -0.41
N LEU A 409 21.99 15.57 0.68
CA LEU A 409 22.08 16.12 2.03
C LEU A 409 23.23 15.45 2.78
N SER A 410 24.15 16.25 3.30
CA SER A 410 25.20 15.78 4.21
C SER A 410 24.70 15.79 5.65
N TYR A 411 25.13 14.79 6.42
CA TYR A 411 24.80 14.57 7.81
C TYR A 411 26.07 14.10 8.52
N ASP A 412 26.55 14.86 9.51
CA ASP A 412 27.89 14.73 10.10
C ASP A 412 27.98 13.76 11.28
N ILE A 413 26.88 13.16 11.71
CA ILE A 413 26.84 12.25 12.86
C ILE A 413 26.61 10.81 12.39
N ASP A 414 27.43 9.88 12.87
CA ASP A 414 27.31 8.44 12.57
C ASP A 414 26.30 7.72 13.46
N GLU A 415 25.12 8.34 13.65
CA GLU A 415 24.07 7.84 14.53
C GLU A 415 22.77 7.68 13.75
N LYS A 416 21.95 6.71 14.17
CA LYS A 416 20.66 6.44 13.54
C LYS A 416 19.75 7.64 13.68
N ALA A 417 19.20 8.09 12.56
CA ALA A 417 18.19 9.13 12.52
C ALA A 417 17.11 8.75 11.52
N GLN A 418 15.96 9.41 11.66
CA GLN A 418 14.87 9.32 10.70
C GLN A 418 14.66 10.69 10.09
N GLY A 419 14.21 10.75 8.85
CA GLY A 419 13.94 12.04 8.24
C GLY A 419 13.20 11.95 6.93
N PHE A 420 12.89 13.12 6.39
CA PHE A 420 12.33 13.23 5.05
C PHE A 420 12.99 14.37 4.29
N LEU A 421 12.94 14.26 2.97
CA LEU A 421 13.28 15.31 2.02
C LEU A 421 12.07 15.52 1.11
N ASN A 422 11.70 16.77 0.92
CA ASN A 422 10.66 17.25 0.02
C ASN A 422 11.31 18.25 -0.95
N LEU A 423 11.17 17.99 -2.25
CA LEU A 423 11.64 18.85 -3.33
C LEU A 423 10.45 19.27 -4.16
N ARG A 424 10.28 20.58 -4.34
CA ARG A 424 9.20 21.15 -5.15
C ARG A 424 9.76 22.18 -6.13
N LYS A 425 9.45 22.07 -7.42
CA LYS A 425 9.71 23.15 -8.38
C LYS A 425 8.68 24.26 -8.18
N LEU A 426 9.13 25.51 -8.21
CA LEU A 426 8.27 26.69 -8.10
C LEU A 426 7.79 27.21 -9.45
#